data_AF-W2STB0-F1
#
_entry.id   AF-W2STB0-F1
#
_cell.length_a   1.000
_cell.length_b   1.000
_cell.length_c   1.000
_cell.angle_alpha   90.00
_cell.angle_beta   90.00
_cell.angle_gamma   90.00
#
_symmetry.space_group_name_H-M   'P 1'
#
loop_
_entity.id
_entity.type
_entity.pdbx_description
1 polymer ?
#
loop_
_entity_poly.entity_id
_entity_poly.type
_entity_poly.pdbx_seq_one_letter_code
_entity_poly.pdbx_strand_id
1 'polypeptide(L)' 'MRCDPTPALTIFVAYAPTLSYEEEEEVEVFYRDLEKFYREDHACFKVIIGHFNAKVDPRRTLEELHIGTHGLQWNDQG' A
#
# COMPACT_ATOMS: atom_id res chain seq x y z
N MET A 1 34.05 -13.09 -2.88
CA MET A 1 32.92 -13.55 -2.05
C MET A 1 31.91 -12.41 -2.01
N ARG A 2 30.87 -12.47 -2.86
CA ARG A 2 29.75 -11.53 -2.74
C ARG A 2 28.85 -12.15 -1.66
N CYS A 3 28.76 -11.51 -0.51
CA CYS A 3 27.77 -11.90 0.49
C CYS A 3 26.41 -11.47 -0.07
N ASP A 4 25.56 -12.45 -0.40
CA ASP A 4 24.19 -12.14 -0.77
C ASP A 4 23.53 -11.43 0.42
N PRO A 5 22.89 -10.25 0.21
CA PRO A 5 22.20 -9.56 1.29
C PRO A 5 21.16 -10.49 1.91
N THR A 6 21.14 -10.59 3.23
CA THR A 6 20.06 -11.31 3.92
C THR A 6 18.72 -10.70 3.50
N PRO A 7 17.77 -11.48 2.99
CA PRO A 7 16.46 -10.95 2.64
C PRO A 7 15.81 -10.31 3.87
N ALA A 8 15.44 -9.04 3.75
CA ALA A 8 14.72 -8.32 4.80
C ALA A 8 13.23 -8.30 4.50
N LEU A 9 12.42 -8.40 5.55
CA LEU A 9 10.97 -8.22 5.53
C LEU A 9 10.61 -7.00 6.36
N THR A 10 9.91 -6.03 5.73
CA THR A 10 9.31 -4.89 6.43
C THR A 10 7.80 -5.09 6.52
N ILE A 11 7.25 -4.93 7.72
CA ILE A 11 5.81 -4.97 7.98
C ILE A 11 5.36 -3.59 8.40
N PHE A 12 4.50 -2.98 7.61
CA PHE A 12 3.84 -1.72 7.93
C PHE A 12 2.49 -2.01 8.59
N VAL A 13 2.24 -1.36 9.72
CA VAL A 13 0.94 -1.40 10.40
C VAL A 13 0.29 -0.04 10.21
N ALA A 14 -0.88 -0.02 9.59
CA ALA A 14 -1.58 1.22 9.25
C ALA A 14 -3.02 1.19 9.75
N TYR A 15 -3.52 2.33 10.24
CA TYR A 15 -4.91 2.52 10.61
C TYR A 15 -5.42 3.71 9.82
N ALA A 16 -6.36 3.47 8.91
CA ALA A 16 -6.94 4.56 8.14
C ALA A 16 -7.75 5.47 9.07
N PRO A 17 -7.73 6.79 8.82
CA PRO A 17 -8.66 7.71 9.46
C PRO A 17 -10.10 7.24 9.22
N THR A 18 -11.01 7.75 10.06
CA THR A 18 -12.44 7.58 9.78
C THR A 18 -12.77 8.46 8.58
N LEU A 19 -13.63 7.99 7.67
CA LEU A 19 -14.06 8.78 6.53
C LEU A 19 -15.28 9.63 6.95
N SER A 20 -15.07 10.91 7.25
CA SER A 20 -16.12 11.92 7.41
C SER A 20 -15.89 13.10 6.46
N TYR A 21 -16.84 14.03 6.34
CA TYR A 21 -16.76 15.17 5.42
C TYR A 21 -15.55 16.10 5.65
N GLU A 22 -15.01 16.14 6.86
CA GLU A 22 -13.80 16.93 7.20
C GLU A 22 -12.51 16.11 7.05
N GLU A 23 -12.61 14.78 7.04
CA GLU A 23 -11.47 13.85 7.06
C GLU A 23 -11.10 13.32 5.65
N GLU A 24 -11.82 13.71 4.59
CA GLU A 24 -11.49 13.29 3.21
C GLU A 24 -10.06 13.69 2.81
N GLU A 25 -9.63 14.91 3.15
CA GLU A 25 -8.25 15.37 2.92
C GLU A 25 -7.24 14.58 3.76
N GLU A 26 -7.57 14.28 5.02
CA GLU A 26 -6.70 13.48 5.89
C GLU A 26 -6.52 12.06 5.35
N VAL A 27 -7.57 11.48 4.75
CA VAL A 27 -7.53 10.17 4.11
C VAL A 27 -6.64 10.20 2.87
N GLU A 28 -6.72 11.24 2.03
CA GLU A 28 -5.81 11.41 0.89
C GLU A 28 -4.33 11.54 1.34
N VAL A 29 -4.07 12.35 2.37
CA VAL A 29 -2.73 12.52 2.94
C VAL A 29 -2.21 11.19 3.51
N PHE A 30 -3.06 10.44 4.21
CA PHE A 30 -2.71 9.13 4.76
C PHE A 30 -2.25 8.15 3.68
N TYR A 31 -3.00 8.03 2.58
CA TYR A 31 -2.62 7.12 1.48
C TYR A 31 -1.35 7.59 0.75
N ARG A 32 -1.18 8.90 0.57
CA ARG A 32 0.04 9.46 -0.06
C ARG A 32 1.28 9.23 0.79
N ASP A 33 1.17 9.41 2.11
CA ASP A 33 2.29 9.20 3.01
C ASP A 33 2.60 7.69 3.15
N LEU A 34 1.58 6.82 3.18
CA LEU A 34 1.76 5.36 3.16
C LEU A 34 2.48 4.88 1.90
N GLU A 35 2.12 5.41 0.72
CA GLU A 35 2.81 5.14 -0.54
C GLU A 35 4.29 5.56 -0.47
N LYS A 36 4.55 6.75 0.06
CA LYS A 36 5.92 7.26 0.22
C LYS A 36 6.75 6.34 1.12
N PHE A 37 6.23 5.95 2.28
CA PHE A 37 6.92 5.01 3.18
C PHE A 37 7.18 3.65 2.53
N TYR A 38 6.22 3.13 1.78
CA TYR A 38 6.39 1.88 1.05
C TYR A 38 7.48 1.98 -0.03
N ARG A 39 7.61 3.12 -0.71
CA ARG A 39 8.67 3.35 -1.72
C ARG A 39 10.05 3.60 -1.12
N GLU A 40 10.13 4.29 0.02
CA GLU A 40 11.40 4.62 0.70
C GLU A 40 12.06 3.41 1.38
N ASP A 41 11.26 2.42 1.80
CA ASP A 41 11.82 1.21 2.38
C ASP A 41 12.61 0.38 1.34
N HIS A 42 13.69 -0.26 1.79
CA HIS A 42 14.58 -1.02 0.92
C HIS A 42 14.54 -2.54 1.18
N ALA A 43 13.57 -3.03 1.95
CA ALA A 43 13.43 -4.45 2.22
C ALA A 43 13.01 -5.23 0.97
N CYS A 44 13.47 -6.48 0.89
CA CYS A 44 13.16 -7.39 -0.21
C CYS A 44 11.67 -7.74 -0.25
N PHE A 45 11.05 -7.86 0.93
CA PHE A 45 9.62 -8.12 1.08
C PHE A 45 8.99 -7.02 1.92
N LYS A 46 7.84 -6.53 1.47
CA LYS A 46 7.08 -5.47 2.14
C LYS A 46 5.63 -5.90 2.27
N VAL A 47 5.06 -5.79 3.46
CA VAL A 47 3.67 -6.15 3.74
C VAL A 47 3.01 -4.99 4.47
N ILE A 48 1.81 -4.61 4.05
CA ILE A 48 0.98 -3.64 4.76
C ILE A 48 -0.20 -4.38 5.37
N ILE A 49 -0.35 -4.27 6.69
CA ILE A 49 -1.49 -4.79 7.45
C ILE A 49 -2.19 -3.64 8.16
N GLY A 50 -3.51 -3.67 8.23
CA GLY A 50 -4.22 -2.53 8.77
C GLY A 50 -5.73 -2.57 8.61
N HIS A 51 -6.41 -1.73 9.39
CA HIS A 51 -7.83 -1.47 9.21
C HIS A 51 -8.00 -0.25 8.31
N PHE A 52 -8.36 -0.48 7.06
CA PHE A 52 -8.47 0.57 6.04
C PHE A 52 -9.87 1.18 5.93
N ASN A 53 -10.84 0.75 6.74
CA ASN A 53 -12.24 1.18 6.69
C ASN A 53 -12.91 1.12 5.29
N ALA A 54 -12.26 0.49 4.31
CA ALA A 54 -12.75 0.37 2.94
C ALA A 54 -13.64 -0.87 2.79
N LYS A 55 -14.71 -0.76 2.01
CA LYS A 55 -15.48 -1.93 1.57
C LYS A 55 -14.63 -2.70 0.57
N VAL A 56 -14.34 -3.96 0.88
CA VAL A 56 -13.65 -4.86 -0.03
C VAL A 56 -14.66 -5.35 -1.08
N ASP A 57 -14.48 -4.97 -2.34
CA ASP A 57 -15.21 -5.55 -3.47
C ASP A 57 -14.88 -7.06 -3.57
N PRO A 58 -15.77 -7.92 -4.10
CA PRO A 58 -15.47 -9.34 -4.27
C PRO A 58 -14.12 -9.53 -4.97
N ARG A 59 -13.26 -10.35 -4.35
CA ARG A 59 -11.91 -10.63 -4.85
C ARG A 59 -11.98 -11.03 -6.33
N ARG A 60 -11.51 -10.17 -7.22
CA ARG A 60 -11.21 -10.55 -8.61
C ARG A 60 -9.86 -11.25 -8.62
N THR A 61 -9.74 -12.28 -9.45
CA THR A 61 -8.57 -13.15 -9.58
C THR A 61 -7.31 -12.31 -9.81
N LEU A 62 -6.20 -12.76 -9.22
CA LEU A 62 -4.91 -12.05 -9.04
C LEU A 62 -4.23 -11.55 -10.33
N GLU A 63 -4.78 -11.81 -11.51
CA GLU A 63 -4.21 -11.43 -12.81
C GLU A 63 -4.57 -9.99 -13.24
N GLU A 64 -5.58 -9.35 -12.64
CA GLU A 64 -5.94 -7.96 -12.92
C GLU A 64 -6.07 -7.18 -11.61
N LEU A 65 -4.94 -6.66 -11.12
CA LEU A 65 -4.91 -5.68 -10.03
C LEU A 65 -5.40 -4.31 -10.54
N HIS A 66 -6.66 -4.23 -10.98
CA HIS A 66 -7.33 -2.95 -11.10
C HIS A 66 -7.82 -2.56 -9.71
N ILE A 67 -6.93 -1.89 -8.99
CA ILE A 67 -7.26 -1.09 -7.82
C ILE A 67 -8.43 -0.18 -8.25
N GLY A 68 -9.52 -0.17 -7.48
CA GLY A 68 -10.73 0.60 -7.80
C GLY A 68 -10.43 2.06 -8.10
N THR A 69 -11.39 2.83 -8.60
CA THR A 69 -11.30 4.17 -9.22
C THR A 69 -10.42 5.25 -8.55
N HIS A 70 -9.89 5.00 -7.34
CA HIS A 70 -8.93 5.82 -6.60
C HIS A 70 -7.53 5.16 -6.44
N GLY A 71 -7.25 4.15 -7.26
CA GLY A 71 -6.10 3.28 -7.16
C GLY A 71 -5.01 3.59 -8.16
N LEU A 72 -3.82 3.97 -7.67
CA LEU A 72 -2.67 4.26 -8.51
C LEU A 72 -2.30 3.04 -9.37
N GLN A 73 -2.42 3.22 -10.67
CA GLN A 73 -2.10 2.23 -11.70
C GLN A 73 -0.59 1.93 -11.70
N TRP A 74 -0.23 0.66 -11.50
CA TRP A 74 1.15 0.21 -11.64
C TRP A 74 1.45 -0.02 -13.13
N ASN A 75 2.44 0.69 -13.68
CA ASN A 75 2.99 0.43 -15.02
C ASN A 75 4.34 -0.25 -14.85
N ASP A 76 4.47 -1.51 -15.30
CA ASP A 76 5.77 -2.16 -15.42
C ASP A 76 6.47 -1.64 -16.68
N GLN A 77 7.47 -0.78 -16.48
CA GLN A 77 8.57 -0.61 -17.42
C GLN A 77 9.88 -1.02 -16.71
N GLY A 78 10.22 -2.29 -16.90
CA GLY A 78 11.50 -2.89 -16.59
C GLY A 78 11.78 -4.00 -17.59
#